data_AF-A0A936WWI0-F1
#
_entry.id   AF-A0A936WWI0-F1
#
_cell.length_a   1.000
_cell.length_b   1.000
_cell.length_c   1.000
_cell.angle_alpha   90.00
_cell.angle_beta   90.00
_cell.angle_gamma   90.00
#
_symmetry.space_group_name_H-M   'P 1'
#
loop_
_entity.id
_entity.type
_entity.pdbx_description
1 polymer ?
#
loop_
_entity_poly.entity_id
_entity_poly.type
_entity_poly.pdbx_seq_one_letter_code
_entity_poly.pdbx_strand_id
1 'polypeptide(L)'
;MPKKDSDDDKLYFRLKHKFTQQKIPCQVVTKELVKNEYSLKYSLSNIGLQLFAKAGGKPWKMKPTTAEYLIIGIGQSYTIEKGETGNNIKKNITYSVLTDSSGIFKDIQVLGEGVDTDDSYYLQLINNISLIINNAGHKKISIHVPFRISREKIIEKVVNKISADVELSVLVINPKNDFFGFDYSSNALVPFESTFIKLSQDEYLVWFEGLQFNNPKVNKRFGNPLLIKFWFFSNKKHVNDIVYKEQLLQDCINLSGANWRGFKAKQLPVSVFYCQRIAEFIGKFQEYNLSHIDINNLKPWFL
;
A
#
# COMPACT_ATOMS: atom_id res chain seq x y z
N MET A 1 7.45 10.19 23.70
CA MET A 1 8.47 9.52 22.86
C MET A 1 9.72 10.40 22.91
N PRO A 2 10.89 9.89 23.29
CA PRO A 2 12.13 10.67 23.17
C PRO A 2 12.29 11.05 21.69
N LYS A 3 12.60 12.32 21.42
CA LYS A 3 12.91 12.78 20.07
C LYS A 3 14.08 11.93 19.57
N LYS A 4 13.88 11.23 18.46
CA LYS A 4 14.96 10.52 17.76
C LYS A 4 16.03 11.56 17.43
N ASP A 5 17.27 11.30 17.80
CA ASP A 5 18.38 12.18 17.45
C ASP A 5 18.43 12.29 15.92
N SER A 6 18.57 13.51 15.41
CA SER A 6 18.59 13.78 13.97
C SER A 6 19.74 13.03 13.29
N ASP A 7 20.85 12.84 14.00
CA ASP A 7 22.01 12.12 13.50
C ASP A 7 21.78 10.61 13.40
N ASP A 8 21.08 10.01 14.38
CA ASP A 8 20.70 8.60 14.35
C ASP A 8 19.71 8.30 13.21
N ASP A 9 18.78 9.22 12.92
CA ASP A 9 17.86 9.06 11.79
C ASP A 9 18.61 9.07 10.46
N LYS A 10 19.51 10.05 10.27
CA LYS A 10 20.33 10.14 9.06
C LYS A 10 21.24 8.92 8.89
N LEU A 11 21.85 8.42 9.97
CA LEU A 11 22.66 7.21 9.95
C LEU A 11 21.83 5.98 9.55
N TYR A 12 20.64 5.82 10.13
CA TYR A 12 19.72 4.73 9.79
C TYR A 12 19.39 4.70 8.28
N PHE A 13 19.00 5.84 7.71
CA PHE A 13 18.67 5.91 6.28
C PHE A 13 19.89 5.72 5.38
N ARG A 14 21.07 6.23 5.76
CA ARG A 14 22.33 5.98 5.02
C ARG A 14 22.71 4.50 4.98
N LEU A 15 22.62 3.81 6.11
CA LEU A 15 22.87 2.36 6.15
C LEU A 15 21.84 1.63 5.29
N LYS A 16 20.55 1.92 5.50
CA LYS A 16 19.46 1.27 4.76
C LYS A 16 19.63 1.44 3.25
N HIS A 17 19.98 2.64 2.81
CA HIS A 17 20.27 2.95 1.41
C HIS A 17 21.41 2.08 0.85
N LYS A 18 22.57 2.03 1.52
CA LYS A 18 23.72 1.20 1.08
C LYS A 18 23.36 -0.28 0.95
N PHE A 19 22.67 -0.84 1.94
CA PHE A 19 22.27 -2.25 1.91
C PHE A 19 21.25 -2.52 0.78
N THR A 20 20.25 -1.66 0.60
CA THR A 20 19.27 -1.79 -0.48
C THR A 20 19.94 -1.68 -1.86
N GLN A 21 20.89 -0.75 -2.05
CA GLN A 21 21.64 -0.59 -3.30
C GLN A 21 22.43 -1.85 -3.66
N GLN A 22 22.97 -2.55 -2.66
CA GLN A 22 23.67 -3.83 -2.83
C GLN A 22 22.71 -5.04 -2.89
N LYS A 23 21.39 -4.81 -2.85
CA LYS A 23 20.35 -5.85 -2.80
C LYS A 23 20.49 -6.80 -1.60
N ILE A 24 21.10 -6.33 -0.51
CA ILE A 24 21.31 -7.09 0.73
C ILE A 24 20.17 -6.74 1.70
N PRO A 25 19.37 -7.71 2.16
CA PRO A 25 18.30 -7.45 3.10
C PRO A 25 18.84 -7.01 4.46
N CYS A 26 18.25 -5.94 5.02
CA CYS A 26 18.69 -5.34 6.28
C CYS A 26 17.51 -5.10 7.25
N GLN A 27 17.67 -5.55 8.49
CA GLN A 27 16.79 -5.27 9.62
C GLN A 27 17.59 -4.52 10.69
N VAL A 28 17.14 -3.32 11.03
CA VAL A 28 17.78 -2.50 12.07
C VAL A 28 16.93 -2.55 13.33
N VAL A 29 17.59 -2.63 14.48
CA VAL A 29 16.99 -2.53 15.82
C VAL A 29 17.76 -1.48 16.62
N THR A 30 17.09 -0.79 17.53
CA THR A 30 17.77 0.23 18.35
C THR A 30 18.44 -0.41 19.58
N LYS A 31 19.46 0.26 20.12
CA LYS A 31 20.17 -0.20 21.31
C LYS A 31 19.24 -0.31 22.52
N GLU A 32 18.28 0.60 22.63
CA GLU A 32 17.29 0.64 23.71
C GLU A 32 16.39 -0.60 23.68
N LEU A 33 15.98 -1.02 22.47
CA LEU A 33 15.19 -2.24 22.29
C LEU A 33 15.95 -3.48 22.75
N VAL A 34 17.24 -3.58 22.38
CA VAL A 34 18.08 -4.73 22.73
C VAL A 34 18.37 -4.78 24.23
N LYS A 35 18.56 -3.62 24.87
CA LYS A 35 18.83 -3.53 26.32
C LYS A 35 17.62 -3.86 27.19
N ASN A 36 16.40 -3.70 26.66
CA ASN A 36 15.18 -3.95 27.42
C ASN A 36 14.65 -5.37 27.13
N GLU A 37 14.98 -6.34 27.99
CA GLU A 37 14.63 -7.75 27.81
C GLU A 37 13.12 -7.98 27.59
N TYR A 38 12.28 -7.29 28.35
CA TYR A 38 10.83 -7.39 28.21
C TYR A 38 10.38 -6.92 26.82
N SER A 39 10.80 -5.73 26.39
CA SER A 39 10.45 -5.17 25.08
C SER A 39 11.01 -6.02 23.94
N LEU A 40 12.22 -6.55 24.10
CA LEU A 40 12.85 -7.45 23.13
C LEU A 40 12.06 -8.74 22.98
N LYS A 41 11.63 -9.37 24.08
CA LYS A 41 10.84 -10.61 24.08
C LYS A 41 9.58 -10.49 23.23
N TYR A 42 8.83 -9.39 23.35
CA TYR A 42 7.61 -9.17 22.54
C TYR A 42 7.90 -8.73 21.11
N SER A 43 9.08 -8.17 20.85
CA SER A 43 9.46 -7.67 19.52
C SER A 43 10.11 -8.74 18.66
N LEU A 44 10.71 -9.77 19.27
CA LEU A 44 11.51 -10.79 18.59
C LEU A 44 10.72 -11.49 17.48
N SER A 45 9.45 -11.85 17.72
CA SER A 45 8.61 -12.49 16.71
C SER A 45 8.38 -11.59 15.49
N ASN A 46 8.15 -10.29 15.71
CA ASN A 46 8.00 -9.33 14.60
C ASN A 46 9.34 -9.13 13.87
N ILE A 47 10.47 -9.04 14.59
CA ILE A 47 11.80 -8.93 13.98
C ILE A 47 12.09 -10.16 13.10
N GLY A 48 11.85 -11.37 13.62
CA GLY A 48 12.05 -12.62 12.89
C GLY A 48 11.17 -12.73 11.65
N LEU A 49 9.89 -12.34 11.77
CA LEU A 49 8.96 -12.27 10.64
C LEU A 49 9.51 -11.38 9.50
N GLN A 50 10.01 -10.20 9.85
CA GLN A 50 10.54 -9.26 8.88
C GLN A 50 11.82 -9.73 8.22
N LEU A 51 12.74 -10.32 9.01
CA LEU A 51 13.96 -10.93 8.49
C LEU A 51 13.62 -12.03 7.47
N PHE A 52 12.68 -12.92 7.81
CA PHE A 52 12.23 -14.00 6.93
C PHE A 52 11.63 -13.45 5.63
N ALA A 53 10.73 -12.47 5.70
CA ALA A 53 10.12 -11.85 4.52
C ALA A 53 11.14 -11.13 3.64
N LYS A 54 12.06 -10.37 4.25
CA LYS A 54 13.16 -9.67 3.56
C LYS A 54 14.12 -10.63 2.86
N ALA A 55 14.34 -11.81 3.43
CA ALA A 55 15.11 -12.88 2.79
C ALA A 55 14.37 -13.54 1.60
N GLY A 56 13.08 -13.24 1.40
CA GLY A 56 12.24 -13.76 0.31
C GLY A 56 11.25 -14.83 0.76
N GLY A 57 11.17 -15.11 2.07
CA GLY A 57 10.17 -15.99 2.64
C GLY A 57 8.76 -15.42 2.49
N LYS A 58 7.76 -16.30 2.44
CA LYS A 58 6.33 -15.96 2.37
C LYS A 58 5.63 -16.45 3.65
N PRO A 59 5.54 -15.61 4.69
CA PRO A 59 5.11 -16.02 6.03
C PRO A 59 3.73 -16.67 6.09
N TRP A 60 2.74 -16.05 5.44
CA TRP A 60 1.37 -16.56 5.32
C TRP A 60 0.69 -15.93 4.12
N LYS A 61 -0.47 -16.49 3.76
CA LYS A 61 -1.39 -15.97 2.75
C LYS A 61 -2.81 -16.00 3.27
N MET A 62 -3.66 -15.14 2.73
CA MET A 62 -5.09 -15.12 3.03
C MET A 62 -5.84 -16.05 2.10
N LYS A 63 -6.98 -16.58 2.54
CA LYS A 63 -7.89 -17.30 1.64
C LYS A 63 -8.66 -16.25 0.83
N PRO A 64 -8.42 -16.11 -0.48
CA PRO A 64 -9.10 -15.10 -1.28
C PRO A 64 -10.57 -15.47 -1.49
N THR A 65 -11.41 -14.46 -1.69
CA THR A 65 -12.81 -14.64 -2.07
C THR A 65 -12.91 -15.13 -3.52
N THR A 66 -12.03 -14.61 -4.38
CA THR A 66 -11.93 -14.97 -5.79
C THR A 66 -10.47 -15.28 -6.17
N ALA A 67 -10.23 -16.34 -6.92
CA ALA A 67 -8.89 -16.87 -7.17
C ALA A 67 -8.15 -16.21 -8.37
N GLU A 68 -8.54 -15.02 -8.81
CA GLU A 68 -8.23 -14.56 -10.19
C GLU A 68 -7.62 -13.16 -10.31
N TYR A 69 -7.45 -12.40 -9.22
CA TYR A 69 -6.96 -11.02 -9.31
C TYR A 69 -5.44 -10.91 -9.23
N LEU A 70 -4.86 -10.19 -10.20
CA LEU A 70 -3.64 -9.42 -9.94
C LEU A 70 -4.05 -8.07 -9.36
N ILE A 71 -3.45 -7.71 -8.23
CA ILE A 71 -3.67 -6.42 -7.59
C ILE A 71 -2.39 -5.58 -7.75
N ILE A 72 -2.54 -4.41 -8.35
CA ILE A 72 -1.48 -3.46 -8.63
C ILE A 72 -1.66 -2.26 -7.71
N GLY A 73 -0.93 -2.25 -6.59
CA GLY A 73 -0.81 -1.07 -5.76
C GLY A 73 0.07 -0.03 -6.45
N ILE A 74 -0.36 1.23 -6.56
CA ILE A 74 0.48 2.30 -7.15
C ILE A 74 0.83 3.33 -6.09
N GLY A 75 2.13 3.57 -5.92
CA GLY A 75 2.71 4.57 -5.04
C GLY A 75 3.45 5.65 -5.83
N GLN A 76 3.53 6.85 -5.26
CA GLN A 76 4.30 7.96 -5.81
C GLN A 76 5.10 8.62 -4.69
N SER A 77 6.33 9.06 -4.99
CA SER A 77 7.08 9.97 -4.12
C SER A 77 7.23 11.33 -4.78
N TYR A 78 7.22 12.37 -3.95
CA TYR A 78 7.37 13.75 -4.37
C TYR A 78 8.27 14.51 -3.39
N THR A 79 9.03 15.46 -3.91
CA THR A 79 9.75 16.47 -3.12
C THR A 79 8.89 17.71 -3.04
N ILE A 80 8.81 18.32 -1.86
CA ILE A 80 8.25 19.66 -1.70
C ILE A 80 9.42 20.62 -1.47
N GLU A 81 9.68 21.46 -2.46
CA GLU A 81 10.60 22.59 -2.34
C GLU A 81 9.80 23.79 -1.82
N LYS A 82 10.13 24.27 -0.61
CA LYS A 82 9.48 25.46 -0.06
C LYS A 82 10.15 26.70 -0.64
N GLY A 83 9.44 27.43 -1.51
CA GLY A 83 9.87 28.71 -2.05
C GLY A 83 9.16 29.88 -1.38
N GLU A 84 9.69 31.09 -1.57
CA GLU A 84 9.12 32.34 -1.04
C GLU A 84 7.72 32.64 -1.60
N THR A 85 7.40 32.18 -2.81
CA THR A 85 6.12 32.37 -3.50
C THR A 85 5.17 31.16 -3.41
N GLY A 86 5.54 30.12 -2.65
CA GLY A 86 4.75 28.90 -2.48
C GLY A 86 5.57 27.61 -2.50
N ASN A 87 4.90 26.50 -2.22
CA ASN A 87 5.50 25.18 -2.27
C ASN A 87 5.53 24.65 -3.72
N ASN A 88 6.70 24.36 -4.25
CA ASN A 88 6.86 23.66 -5.53
C ASN A 88 6.90 22.15 -5.27
N ILE A 89 6.03 21.39 -5.94
CA ILE A 89 5.94 19.93 -5.77
C ILE A 89 6.56 19.25 -6.99
N LYS A 90 7.70 18.59 -6.78
CA LYS A 90 8.38 17.82 -7.82
C LYS A 90 8.06 16.34 -7.64
N LYS A 91 7.40 15.71 -8.62
CA LYS A 91 7.19 14.25 -8.61
C LYS A 91 8.50 13.58 -8.99
N ASN A 92 8.97 12.65 -8.16
CA ASN A 92 10.28 12.05 -8.37
C ASN A 92 10.15 10.69 -9.06
N ILE A 93 9.36 9.80 -8.46
CA ILE A 93 9.18 8.44 -8.95
C ILE A 93 7.78 7.95 -8.66
N THR A 94 7.23 7.18 -9.60
CA THR A 94 6.00 6.41 -9.45
C THR A 94 6.33 4.95 -9.68
N TYR A 95 5.78 4.07 -8.84
CA TYR A 95 6.07 2.64 -8.87
C TYR A 95 4.82 1.86 -8.49
N SER A 96 4.88 0.56 -8.75
CA SER A 96 3.85 -0.41 -8.44
C SER A 96 4.35 -1.45 -7.46
N VAL A 97 3.45 -1.95 -6.63
CA VAL A 97 3.59 -3.14 -5.80
C VAL A 97 2.58 -4.15 -6.29
N LEU A 98 3.06 -5.31 -6.73
CA LEU A 98 2.22 -6.38 -7.27
C LEU A 98 1.90 -7.39 -6.18
N THR A 99 0.62 -7.70 -6.00
CA THR A 99 0.15 -8.75 -5.10
C THR A 99 -0.92 -9.60 -5.79
N ASP A 100 -1.12 -10.85 -5.37
CA ASP A 100 -2.37 -11.56 -5.68
C ASP A 100 -3.48 -11.27 -4.66
N SER A 101 -4.68 -11.81 -4.90
CA SER A 101 -5.82 -11.72 -3.97
C SER A 101 -5.58 -12.39 -2.61
N SER A 102 -4.54 -13.24 -2.47
CA SER A 102 -4.14 -13.81 -1.19
C SER A 102 -3.21 -12.88 -0.38
N GLY A 103 -2.81 -11.76 -0.97
CA GLY A 103 -1.90 -10.77 -0.38
C GLY A 103 -0.43 -11.16 -0.42
N ILE A 104 -0.06 -12.19 -1.19
CA ILE A 104 1.34 -12.51 -1.42
C ILE A 104 1.96 -11.40 -2.27
N PHE A 105 3.02 -10.79 -1.74
CA PHE A 105 3.89 -9.90 -2.50
C PHE A 105 4.56 -10.67 -3.64
N LYS A 106 4.38 -10.16 -4.87
CA LYS A 106 4.99 -10.71 -6.08
C LYS A 106 6.20 -9.89 -6.50
N ASP A 107 6.04 -8.57 -6.63
CA ASP A 107 7.06 -7.73 -7.26
C ASP A 107 6.91 -6.23 -6.94
N ILE A 108 7.97 -5.45 -7.21
CA ILE A 108 7.96 -3.99 -7.32
C ILE A 108 8.46 -3.61 -8.71
N GLN A 109 7.73 -2.72 -9.40
CA GLN A 109 8.16 -2.19 -10.69
C GLN A 109 8.00 -0.67 -10.76
N VAL A 110 9.03 0.02 -11.26
CA VAL A 110 8.99 1.46 -11.51
C VAL A 110 8.08 1.72 -12.72
N LEU A 111 7.12 2.62 -12.54
CA LEU A 111 6.16 3.01 -13.57
C LEU A 111 6.54 4.31 -14.26
N GLY A 112 7.23 5.22 -13.57
CA GLY A 112 7.74 6.44 -14.17
C GLY A 112 8.75 7.16 -13.27
N GLU A 113 9.82 7.65 -13.87
CA GLU A 113 10.92 8.34 -13.19
C GLU A 113 11.66 9.30 -14.12
N GLY A 114 12.31 10.32 -13.56
CA GLY A 114 13.30 11.13 -14.26
C GLY A 114 12.70 11.89 -15.43
N VAL A 115 11.60 12.59 -15.18
CA VAL A 115 10.77 13.15 -16.23
C VAL A 115 10.89 14.66 -16.32
N ASP A 116 11.18 15.17 -17.51
CA ASP A 116 11.29 16.60 -17.81
C ASP A 116 9.93 17.29 -18.05
N THR A 117 8.91 16.53 -18.50
CA THR A 117 7.57 17.06 -18.83
C THR A 117 6.44 16.15 -18.35
N ASP A 118 5.26 16.73 -18.09
CA ASP A 118 4.07 15.97 -17.69
C ASP A 118 3.67 14.89 -18.72
N ASP A 119 3.80 15.17 -20.02
CA ASP A 119 3.41 14.23 -21.08
C ASP A 119 4.29 12.98 -21.14
N SER A 120 5.60 13.14 -20.98
CA SER A 120 6.53 12.00 -20.94
C SER A 120 6.29 11.13 -19.70
N TYR A 121 5.86 11.73 -18.58
CA TYR A 121 5.47 11.01 -17.37
C TYR A 121 4.23 10.15 -17.60
N TYR A 122 3.17 10.74 -18.17
CA TYR A 122 1.95 9.99 -18.46
C TYR A 122 2.22 8.85 -19.44
N LEU A 123 3.05 9.09 -20.46
CA LEU A 123 3.41 8.07 -21.45
C LEU A 123 4.16 6.88 -20.81
N GLN A 124 5.12 7.14 -19.90
CA GLN A 124 5.80 6.09 -19.14
C GLN A 124 4.80 5.27 -18.31
N LEU A 125 3.92 5.94 -17.54
CA LEU A 125 2.91 5.26 -16.73
C LEU A 125 2.02 4.35 -17.58
N ILE A 126 1.49 4.87 -18.68
CA ILE A 126 0.59 4.12 -19.56
C ILE A 126 1.29 2.89 -20.10
N ASN A 127 2.51 3.04 -20.61
CA ASN A 127 3.26 1.92 -21.20
C ASN A 127 3.61 0.86 -20.16
N ASN A 128 4.12 1.27 -19.00
CA ASN A 128 4.58 0.35 -17.96
C ASN A 128 3.41 -0.38 -17.28
N ILE A 129 2.31 0.33 -16.99
CA ILE A 129 1.09 -0.31 -16.45
C ILE A 129 0.52 -1.31 -17.47
N SER A 130 0.44 -0.93 -18.76
CA SER A 130 -0.09 -1.82 -19.79
C SER A 130 0.79 -3.06 -19.98
N LEU A 131 2.12 -2.90 -19.91
CA LEU A 131 3.08 -3.99 -20.00
C LEU A 131 2.93 -4.97 -18.83
N ILE A 132 2.80 -4.46 -17.59
CA ILE A 132 2.54 -5.28 -16.40
C ILE A 132 1.25 -6.09 -16.60
N ILE A 133 0.18 -5.44 -17.02
CA ILE A 133 -1.13 -6.06 -17.21
C ILE A 133 -1.07 -7.17 -18.26
N ASN A 134 -0.49 -6.89 -19.43
CA ASN A 134 -0.43 -7.86 -20.53
C ASN A 134 0.47 -9.05 -20.20
N ASN A 135 1.53 -8.84 -19.42
CA ASN A 135 2.44 -9.91 -19.01
C ASN A 135 1.94 -10.70 -17.79
N ALA A 136 0.89 -10.22 -17.11
CA ALA A 136 0.41 -10.84 -15.88
C ALA A 136 -0.23 -12.21 -16.09
N GLY A 137 -0.86 -12.44 -17.25
CA GLY A 137 -1.68 -13.63 -17.50
C GLY A 137 -2.96 -13.72 -16.64
N HIS A 138 -3.40 -12.60 -16.04
CA HIS A 138 -4.63 -12.55 -15.23
C HIS A 138 -5.75 -11.86 -16.02
N LYS A 139 -6.95 -12.43 -15.99
CA LYS A 139 -8.14 -11.84 -16.65
C LYS A 139 -8.81 -10.75 -15.81
N LYS A 140 -8.53 -10.72 -14.51
CA LYS A 140 -9.08 -9.71 -13.59
C LYS A 140 -7.95 -8.97 -12.92
N ILE A 141 -7.98 -7.66 -13.02
CA ILE A 141 -6.93 -6.79 -12.47
C ILE A 141 -7.57 -5.66 -11.68
N SER A 142 -7.06 -5.43 -10.48
CA SER A 142 -7.46 -4.30 -9.64
C SER A 142 -6.28 -3.37 -9.39
N ILE A 143 -6.40 -2.10 -9.74
CA ILE A 143 -5.43 -1.06 -9.39
C ILE A 143 -5.88 -0.40 -8.08
N HIS A 144 -5.02 -0.42 -7.06
CA HIS A 144 -5.24 0.24 -5.79
C HIS A 144 -4.34 1.47 -5.66
N VAL A 145 -4.93 2.65 -5.50
CA VAL A 145 -4.20 3.92 -5.38
C VAL A 145 -4.62 4.68 -4.11
N PRO A 146 -3.70 5.29 -3.36
CA PRO A 146 -4.05 6.17 -2.25
C PRO A 146 -4.42 7.60 -2.69
N PHE A 147 -4.40 7.87 -4.00
CA PHE A 147 -4.67 9.18 -4.59
C PHE A 147 -5.52 9.01 -5.85
N ARG A 148 -6.15 10.09 -6.31
CA ARG A 148 -6.94 10.07 -7.55
C ARG A 148 -6.01 10.07 -8.77
N ILE A 149 -6.17 9.08 -9.63
CA ILE A 149 -5.46 8.96 -10.91
C ILE A 149 -6.33 9.49 -12.06
N SER A 150 -5.74 10.18 -13.04
CA SER A 150 -6.51 10.75 -14.15
C SER A 150 -7.12 9.64 -15.02
N ARG A 151 -8.44 9.70 -15.20
CA ARG A 151 -9.18 8.74 -16.01
C ARG A 151 -8.84 8.89 -17.50
N GLU A 152 -9.01 10.08 -18.04
CA GLU A 152 -8.80 10.39 -19.47
C GLU A 152 -7.31 10.29 -19.87
N LYS A 153 -6.41 10.81 -19.03
CA LYS A 153 -4.98 10.86 -19.37
C LYS A 153 -4.27 9.53 -19.18
N ILE A 154 -4.72 8.67 -18.26
CA ILE A 154 -4.02 7.42 -17.92
C ILE A 154 -4.92 6.21 -18.12
N ILE A 155 -6.01 6.09 -17.34
CA ILE A 155 -6.76 4.84 -17.24
C ILE A 155 -7.37 4.42 -18.57
N GLU A 156 -8.03 5.33 -19.30
CA GLU A 156 -8.64 5.01 -20.59
C GLU A 156 -7.59 4.67 -21.65
N LYS A 157 -6.42 5.32 -21.61
CA LYS A 157 -5.29 4.99 -22.49
C LYS A 157 -4.67 3.62 -22.16
N VAL A 158 -4.62 3.24 -20.88
CA VAL A 158 -4.20 1.90 -20.46
C VAL A 158 -5.20 0.85 -20.95
N VAL A 159 -6.50 1.07 -20.75
CA VAL A 159 -7.55 0.14 -21.21
C VAL A 159 -7.46 -0.12 -22.72
N ASN A 160 -7.13 0.90 -23.52
CA ASN A 160 -6.98 0.75 -24.97
C ASN A 160 -5.71 -0.03 -25.39
N LYS A 161 -4.74 -0.24 -24.49
CA LYS A 161 -3.48 -0.95 -24.76
C LYS A 161 -3.42 -2.36 -24.18
N ILE A 162 -4.35 -2.72 -23.30
CA ILE A 162 -4.40 -4.04 -22.69
C ILE A 162 -5.31 -4.98 -23.49
N SER A 163 -5.14 -6.28 -23.28
CA SER A 163 -5.99 -7.29 -23.93
C SER A 163 -7.46 -7.11 -23.56
N ALA A 164 -8.35 -7.27 -24.55
CA ALA A 164 -9.79 -7.00 -24.41
C ALA A 164 -10.52 -7.97 -23.46
N ASP A 165 -9.92 -9.12 -23.17
CA ASP A 165 -10.44 -10.10 -22.21
C ASP A 165 -10.07 -9.78 -20.75
N VAL A 166 -9.26 -8.74 -20.52
CA VAL A 166 -8.87 -8.29 -19.17
C VAL A 166 -9.89 -7.28 -18.62
N GLU A 167 -10.50 -7.64 -17.50
CA GLU A 167 -11.35 -6.75 -16.71
C GLU A 167 -10.50 -5.94 -15.73
N LEU A 168 -10.49 -4.60 -15.90
CA LEU A 168 -9.75 -3.66 -15.06
C LEU A 168 -10.71 -2.91 -14.13
N SER A 169 -10.41 -2.96 -12.83
CA SER A 169 -11.06 -2.15 -11.80
C SER A 169 -10.03 -1.21 -11.17
N VAL A 170 -10.42 0.02 -10.85
CA VAL A 170 -9.55 0.99 -10.17
C VAL A 170 -10.23 1.46 -8.88
N LEU A 171 -9.55 1.25 -7.75
CA LEU A 171 -10.01 1.65 -6.43
C LEU A 171 -9.10 2.73 -5.87
N VAL A 172 -9.71 3.83 -5.42
CA VAL A 172 -9.02 4.84 -4.62
C VAL A 172 -9.28 4.52 -3.15
N ILE A 173 -8.23 4.16 -2.42
CA ILE A 173 -8.30 3.75 -1.01
C ILE A 173 -7.63 4.83 -0.17
N ASN A 174 -8.45 5.68 0.45
CA ASN A 174 -7.96 6.86 1.16
C ASN A 174 -7.97 6.66 2.69
N PRO A 175 -6.79 6.52 3.33
CA PRO A 175 -6.68 6.46 4.78
C PRO A 175 -6.83 7.81 5.49
N LYS A 176 -6.71 8.92 4.78
CA LYS A 176 -6.87 10.27 5.32
C LYS A 176 -8.21 10.83 4.87
N ASN A 177 -9.22 10.62 5.70
CA ASN A 177 -10.57 11.11 5.49
C ASN A 177 -11.15 11.62 6.82
N ASP A 178 -12.20 12.43 6.74
CA ASP A 178 -12.80 13.10 7.90
C ASP A 178 -13.89 12.26 8.58
N PHE A 179 -14.10 11.01 8.13
CA PHE A 179 -15.12 10.14 8.69
C PHE A 179 -14.61 9.39 9.92
N PHE A 180 -15.51 9.25 10.89
CA PHE A 180 -15.41 8.37 12.04
C PHE A 180 -16.81 7.80 12.30
N GLY A 181 -16.92 6.74 13.09
CA GLY A 181 -18.22 6.15 13.41
C GLY A 181 -18.19 5.37 14.71
N PHE A 182 -19.36 5.27 15.31
CA PHE A 182 -19.59 4.63 16.60
C PHE A 182 -20.65 3.55 16.44
N ASP A 183 -20.43 2.41 17.10
CA ASP A 183 -21.40 1.33 17.18
C ASP A 183 -22.14 1.38 18.52
N TYR A 184 -23.35 1.96 18.52
CA TYR A 184 -24.18 2.09 19.71
C TYR A 184 -24.70 0.74 20.25
N SER A 185 -24.58 -0.35 19.49
CA SER A 185 -24.94 -1.69 19.97
C SER A 185 -23.89 -2.27 20.92
N SER A 186 -22.69 -1.68 20.97
CA SER A 186 -21.59 -2.09 21.84
C SER A 186 -21.27 -1.02 22.88
N ASN A 187 -21.10 -1.41 24.14
CA ASN A 187 -20.68 -0.49 25.22
C ASN A 187 -19.34 0.22 24.91
N ALA A 188 -18.50 -0.38 24.09
CA ALA A 188 -17.23 0.21 23.69
C ALA A 188 -17.38 1.32 22.63
N LEU A 189 -18.55 1.43 21.98
CA LEU A 189 -18.81 2.31 20.83
C LEU A 189 -17.84 2.08 19.66
N VAL A 190 -17.18 0.93 19.61
CA VAL A 190 -16.22 0.56 18.56
C VAL A 190 -16.92 -0.40 17.59
N PRO A 191 -16.99 -0.08 16.28
CA PRO A 191 -17.47 -1.01 15.28
C PRO A 191 -16.65 -2.31 15.23
N PHE A 192 -17.29 -3.42 14.86
CA PHE A 192 -16.58 -4.67 14.59
C PHE A 192 -15.64 -4.54 13.40
N GLU A 193 -14.56 -5.34 13.41
CA GLU A 193 -13.68 -5.45 12.24
C GLU A 193 -14.48 -5.96 11.03
N SER A 194 -14.16 -5.46 9.84
CA SER A 194 -14.84 -5.75 8.57
C SER A 194 -16.24 -5.13 8.40
N THR A 195 -16.70 -4.30 9.33
CA THR A 195 -17.92 -3.49 9.12
C THR A 195 -17.71 -2.49 7.98
N PHE A 196 -18.74 -2.29 7.16
CA PHE A 196 -18.73 -1.27 6.11
C PHE A 196 -20.05 -0.51 6.02
N ILE A 197 -19.99 0.71 5.50
CA ILE A 197 -21.16 1.57 5.23
C ILE A 197 -21.04 2.08 3.81
N LYS A 198 -22.11 1.94 3.02
CA LYS A 198 -22.24 2.53 1.70
C LYS A 198 -22.63 4.00 1.83
N LEU A 199 -21.77 4.92 1.38
CA LEU A 199 -22.05 6.35 1.37
C LEU A 199 -22.76 6.78 0.09
N SER A 200 -22.37 6.20 -1.04
CA SER A 200 -22.96 6.48 -2.36
C SER A 200 -22.88 5.23 -3.23
N GLN A 201 -23.23 5.36 -4.52
CA GLN A 201 -23.11 4.26 -5.47
C GLN A 201 -21.68 3.70 -5.56
N ASP A 202 -20.68 4.56 -5.43
CA ASP A 202 -19.27 4.24 -5.68
C ASP A 202 -18.37 4.46 -4.46
N GLU A 203 -18.91 4.85 -3.30
CA GLU A 203 -18.11 5.19 -2.12
C GLU A 203 -18.57 4.41 -0.89
N TYR A 204 -17.60 3.85 -0.19
CA TYR A 204 -17.79 3.01 0.99
C TYR A 204 -16.82 3.42 2.09
N LEU A 205 -17.28 3.42 3.34
CA LEU A 205 -16.44 3.43 4.52
C LEU A 205 -16.26 1.99 5.00
N VAL A 206 -15.03 1.60 5.31
CA VAL A 206 -14.73 0.23 5.77
C VAL A 206 -13.82 0.27 6.99
N TRP A 207 -14.23 -0.41 8.06
CA TRP A 207 -13.43 -0.62 9.27
C TRP A 207 -12.59 -1.88 9.12
N PHE A 208 -11.29 -1.71 8.84
CA PHE A 208 -10.37 -2.84 8.71
C PHE A 208 -9.89 -3.40 10.06
N GLU A 209 -9.97 -2.59 11.12
CA GLU A 209 -9.76 -3.01 12.50
C GLU A 209 -10.97 -2.58 13.33
N GLY A 210 -11.29 -3.37 14.35
CA GLY A 210 -12.41 -3.11 15.24
C GLY A 210 -12.50 -4.19 16.31
N LEU A 211 -13.67 -4.28 16.96
CA LEU A 211 -13.94 -5.39 17.87
C LEU A 211 -13.96 -6.73 17.11
N GLN A 212 -13.54 -7.78 17.79
CA GLN A 212 -13.64 -9.15 17.28
C GLN A 212 -14.83 -9.84 17.92
N PHE A 213 -15.65 -10.53 17.13
CA PHE A 213 -16.83 -11.25 17.64
C PHE A 213 -16.50 -12.24 18.76
N ASN A 214 -15.36 -12.93 18.66
CA ASN A 214 -14.93 -13.92 19.65
C ASN A 214 -14.24 -13.31 20.89
N ASN A 215 -13.87 -12.02 20.84
CA ASN A 215 -13.20 -11.33 21.94
C ASN A 215 -13.43 -9.81 21.85
N PRO A 216 -14.61 -9.31 22.25
CA PRO A 216 -15.00 -7.91 22.09
C PRO A 216 -14.36 -6.98 23.14
N LYS A 217 -13.09 -7.22 23.49
CA LYS A 217 -12.34 -6.40 24.44
C LYS A 217 -11.59 -5.29 23.71
N VAL A 218 -11.74 -4.07 24.20
CA VAL A 218 -10.91 -2.93 23.76
C VAL A 218 -9.55 -3.04 24.45
N ASN A 219 -8.51 -3.34 23.65
CA ASN A 219 -7.14 -3.47 24.13
C ASN A 219 -6.18 -2.45 23.51
N LYS A 220 -6.66 -1.66 22.55
CA LYS A 220 -5.94 -0.58 21.87
C LYS A 220 -6.95 0.43 21.35
N ARG A 221 -6.44 1.58 20.91
CA ARG A 221 -7.20 2.50 20.07
C ARG A 221 -7.35 1.89 18.67
N PHE A 222 -8.58 1.85 18.15
CA PHE A 222 -8.88 1.42 16.79
C PHE A 222 -8.82 2.60 15.82
N GLY A 223 -8.49 2.31 14.57
CA GLY A 223 -8.45 3.31 13.50
C GLY A 223 -9.84 3.74 13.06
N ASN A 224 -9.90 4.90 12.41
CA ASN A 224 -11.07 5.35 11.66
C ASN A 224 -11.30 4.45 10.42
N PRO A 225 -12.51 4.46 9.83
CA PRO A 225 -12.74 3.74 8.59
C PRO A 225 -11.86 4.29 7.46
N LEU A 226 -11.52 3.43 6.51
CA LEU A 226 -10.96 3.88 5.24
C LEU A 226 -12.10 4.24 4.28
N LEU A 227 -11.94 5.33 3.54
CA LEU A 227 -12.82 5.66 2.43
C LEU A 227 -12.33 4.95 1.17
N ILE A 228 -13.15 4.06 0.63
CA ILE A 228 -12.88 3.35 -0.62
C ILE A 228 -13.83 3.87 -1.69
N LYS A 229 -13.26 4.36 -2.78
CA LYS A 229 -13.99 4.83 -3.94
C LYS A 229 -13.71 3.94 -5.15
N PHE A 230 -14.77 3.40 -5.74
CA PHE A 230 -14.73 2.71 -7.02
C PHE A 230 -14.58 3.75 -8.13
N TRP A 231 -13.34 3.95 -8.58
CA TRP A 231 -12.99 5.04 -9.48
C TRP A 231 -13.26 4.74 -10.94
N PHE A 232 -13.07 3.48 -11.35
CA PHE A 232 -13.27 3.04 -12.73
C PHE A 232 -13.51 1.54 -12.84
N PHE A 233 -14.33 1.15 -13.80
CA PHE A 233 -14.47 -0.21 -14.30
C PHE A 233 -14.40 -0.21 -15.83
N SER A 234 -13.60 -1.12 -16.40
CA SER A 234 -13.57 -1.33 -17.86
C SER A 234 -14.89 -1.92 -18.34
N ASN A 235 -15.38 -2.97 -17.66
CA ASN A 235 -16.70 -3.54 -17.89
C ASN A 235 -17.78 -2.72 -17.17
N LYS A 236 -18.64 -2.05 -17.93
CA LYS A 236 -19.69 -1.15 -17.39
C LYS A 236 -20.78 -1.85 -16.58
N LYS A 237 -20.93 -3.18 -16.73
CA LYS A 237 -21.88 -3.96 -15.91
C LYS A 237 -21.57 -3.85 -14.41
N HIS A 238 -20.28 -3.76 -14.07
CA HIS A 238 -19.79 -3.68 -12.69
C HIS A 238 -20.08 -2.35 -11.99
N VAL A 239 -20.49 -1.32 -12.72
CA VAL A 239 -20.83 0.00 -12.14
C VAL A 239 -22.03 -0.10 -11.18
N ASN A 240 -23.00 -0.97 -11.48
CA ASN A 240 -24.20 -1.16 -10.66
C ASN A 240 -24.19 -2.50 -9.90
N ASP A 241 -23.16 -3.32 -10.08
CA ASP A 241 -23.06 -4.63 -9.46
C ASP A 241 -22.56 -4.51 -8.00
N ILE A 242 -23.50 -4.59 -7.07
CA ILE A 242 -23.23 -4.51 -5.63
C ILE A 242 -22.40 -5.72 -5.18
N VAL A 243 -22.69 -6.91 -5.69
CA VAL A 243 -22.01 -8.14 -5.30
C VAL A 243 -20.55 -8.09 -5.72
N TYR A 244 -20.28 -7.64 -6.95
CA TYR A 244 -18.93 -7.44 -7.45
C TYR A 244 -18.14 -6.42 -6.63
N LYS A 245 -18.78 -5.29 -6.26
CA LYS A 245 -18.17 -4.27 -5.39
C LYS A 245 -17.84 -4.83 -4.01
N GLU A 246 -18.75 -5.57 -3.39
CA GLU A 246 -18.52 -6.20 -2.08
C GLU A 246 -17.38 -7.24 -2.13
N GLN A 247 -17.24 -7.98 -3.23
CA GLN A 247 -16.09 -8.88 -3.43
C GLN A 247 -14.75 -8.11 -3.46
N LEU A 248 -14.70 -6.95 -4.13
CA LEU A 248 -13.51 -6.10 -4.14
C LEU A 248 -13.20 -5.49 -2.76
N LEU A 249 -14.23 -5.12 -1.98
CA LEU A 249 -14.06 -4.69 -0.59
C LEU A 249 -13.52 -5.82 0.27
N GLN A 250 -14.04 -7.04 0.11
CA GLN A 250 -13.55 -8.22 0.80
C GLN A 250 -12.10 -8.52 0.45
N ASP A 251 -11.70 -8.34 -0.81
CA ASP A 251 -10.28 -8.48 -1.21
C ASP A 251 -9.41 -7.42 -0.54
N CYS A 252 -9.88 -6.17 -0.42
CA CYS A 252 -9.17 -5.18 0.38
C CYS A 252 -8.99 -5.64 1.84
N ILE A 253 -10.05 -6.16 2.48
CA ILE A 253 -10.00 -6.65 3.87
C ILE A 253 -9.00 -7.82 3.99
N ASN A 254 -9.05 -8.76 3.04
CA ASN A 254 -8.08 -9.85 2.96
C ASN A 254 -6.65 -9.30 2.88
N LEU A 255 -6.40 -8.34 1.98
CA LEU A 255 -5.10 -7.71 1.84
C LEU A 255 -4.62 -7.00 3.12
N SER A 256 -5.49 -6.47 3.98
CA SER A 256 -5.03 -5.88 5.25
C SER A 256 -4.55 -6.96 6.23
N GLY A 257 -5.09 -8.17 6.13
CA GLY A 257 -4.66 -9.34 6.89
C GLY A 257 -3.31 -9.93 6.44
N ALA A 258 -2.84 -9.60 5.23
CA ALA A 258 -1.59 -10.11 4.66
C ALA A 258 -0.34 -9.28 5.01
N ASN A 259 -0.40 -8.46 6.06
CA ASN A 259 0.68 -7.51 6.40
C ASN A 259 1.85 -8.17 7.12
N TRP A 260 2.95 -8.41 6.39
CA TRP A 260 4.18 -9.01 6.93
C TRP A 260 5.04 -8.04 7.76
N ARG A 261 4.56 -6.83 8.06
CA ARG A 261 5.22 -5.90 9.01
C ARG A 261 5.16 -6.40 10.44
N GLY A 262 4.10 -7.12 10.80
CA GLY A 262 3.87 -7.60 12.15
C GLY A 262 2.50 -8.26 12.33
N PHE A 263 2.36 -9.07 13.38
CA PHE A 263 1.17 -9.91 13.61
C PHE A 263 -0.13 -9.13 13.92
N LYS A 264 -0.06 -7.83 14.22
CA LYS A 264 -1.20 -6.98 14.60
C LYS A 264 -1.42 -5.79 13.67
N ALA A 265 -0.96 -5.86 12.42
CA ALA A 265 -0.94 -4.72 11.50
C ALA A 265 -2.06 -4.79 10.44
N LYS A 266 -3.34 -4.74 10.85
CA LYS A 266 -4.50 -4.91 9.93
C LYS A 266 -5.18 -3.60 9.50
N GLN A 267 -4.47 -2.47 9.49
CA GLN A 267 -5.10 -1.15 9.26
C GLN A 267 -5.30 -0.77 7.80
N LEU A 268 -4.48 -1.31 6.90
CA LEU A 268 -4.46 -0.91 5.48
C LEU A 268 -4.21 -2.14 4.61
N PRO A 269 -4.87 -2.25 3.44
CA PRO A 269 -4.52 -3.24 2.42
C PRO A 269 -3.03 -3.15 2.07
N VAL A 270 -2.33 -4.29 2.02
CA VAL A 270 -0.88 -4.31 1.72
C VAL A 270 -0.51 -3.65 0.40
N SER A 271 -1.40 -3.68 -0.60
CA SER A 271 -1.23 -2.98 -1.88
C SER A 271 -1.05 -1.47 -1.71
N VAL A 272 -1.61 -0.86 -0.66
CA VAL A 272 -1.46 0.57 -0.36
C VAL A 272 -0.42 0.80 0.74
N PHE A 273 -0.44 -0.03 1.77
CA PHE A 273 0.49 0.07 2.90
C PHE A 273 1.95 -0.06 2.46
N TYR A 274 2.28 -1.05 1.61
CA TYR A 274 3.63 -1.24 1.10
C TYR A 274 4.04 -0.07 0.19
N CYS A 275 3.12 0.44 -0.63
CA CYS A 275 3.36 1.65 -1.40
C CYS A 275 3.73 2.84 -0.50
N GLN A 276 3.02 3.08 0.60
CA GLN A 276 3.34 4.16 1.53
C GLN A 276 4.71 3.98 2.19
N ARG A 277 5.05 2.75 2.62
CA ARG A 277 6.36 2.45 3.22
C ARG A 277 7.51 2.72 2.25
N ILE A 278 7.37 2.31 0.99
CA ILE A 278 8.39 2.57 -0.04
C ILE A 278 8.53 4.08 -0.27
N ALA A 279 7.42 4.83 -0.32
CA ALA A 279 7.44 6.28 -0.54
C ALA A 279 8.18 7.00 0.58
N GLU A 280 7.98 6.58 1.82
CA GLU A 280 8.68 7.11 3.00
C GLU A 280 10.20 6.89 2.91
N PHE A 281 10.64 5.69 2.52
CA PHE A 281 12.08 5.43 2.35
C PHE A 281 12.68 6.26 1.22
N ILE A 282 12.03 6.30 0.05
CA ILE A 282 12.52 7.07 -1.10
C ILE A 282 12.57 8.56 -0.76
N GLY A 283 11.52 9.10 -0.15
CA GLY A 283 11.47 10.50 0.27
C GLY A 283 12.60 10.85 1.24
N LYS A 284 12.90 9.96 2.19
CA LYS A 284 14.00 10.14 3.14
C LYS A 284 15.38 10.00 2.51
N PHE A 285 15.55 9.11 1.53
CA PHE A 285 16.81 9.02 0.78
C PHE A 285 17.08 10.32 0.02
N GLN A 286 16.05 10.92 -0.56
CA GLN A 286 16.13 12.21 -1.25
C GLN A 286 16.40 13.37 -0.27
N GLU A 287 15.68 13.44 0.85
CA GLU A 287 15.90 14.44 1.91
C GLU A 287 17.36 14.46 2.39
N TYR A 288 18.02 13.31 2.41
CA TYR A 288 19.43 13.18 2.81
C TYR A 288 20.43 13.20 1.64
N ASN A 289 20.00 13.61 0.45
CA ASN A 289 20.82 13.69 -0.77
C ASN A 289 21.56 12.37 -1.09
N LEU A 290 20.92 11.24 -0.85
CA LEU A 290 21.44 9.93 -1.23
C LEU A 290 21.14 9.65 -2.70
N SER A 291 22.00 8.88 -3.35
CA SER A 291 21.86 8.57 -4.78
C SER A 291 20.57 7.82 -5.09
N HIS A 292 20.12 7.88 -6.35
CA HIS A 292 19.03 7.05 -6.84
C HIS A 292 19.31 5.55 -6.61
N ILE A 293 18.26 4.77 -6.34
CA ILE A 293 18.31 3.31 -6.19
C ILE A 293 17.29 2.69 -7.14
N ASP A 294 17.75 1.73 -7.94
CA ASP A 294 16.87 0.85 -8.70
C ASP A 294 16.12 -0.10 -7.76
N ILE A 295 14.81 0.12 -7.64
CA ILE A 295 13.91 -0.67 -6.79
C ILE A 295 13.20 -1.81 -7.52
N ASN A 296 13.46 -1.98 -8.82
CA ASN A 296 12.81 -3.03 -9.61
C ASN A 296 13.19 -4.43 -9.08
N ASN A 297 12.21 -5.32 -9.01
CA ASN A 297 12.41 -6.74 -8.65
C ASN A 297 13.05 -6.96 -7.27
N LEU A 298 12.98 -5.96 -6.38
CA LEU A 298 13.47 -6.14 -5.02
C LEU A 298 12.46 -6.93 -4.18
N LYS A 299 13.00 -7.87 -3.40
CA LYS A 299 12.32 -8.49 -2.24
C LYS A 299 11.73 -7.40 -1.33
N PRO A 300 10.79 -7.69 -0.41
CA PRO A 300 10.12 -6.68 0.41
C PRO A 300 11.07 -6.04 1.47
N TRP A 301 12.04 -5.27 0.99
CA TRP A 301 13.14 -4.65 1.73
C TRP A 301 12.67 -3.52 2.64
N PHE A 302 11.53 -2.94 2.29
CA PHE A 302 10.86 -1.81 2.93
C PHE A 302 10.08 -2.20 4.20
N LEU A 303 9.99 -3.50 4.53
CA LEU A 303 9.35 -3.95 5.77
C LEU A 303 10.11 -3.47 7.02
#